data_AF-A0AAV8WI32-F1
#
_entry.id   AF-A0AAV8WI32-F1
#
_cell.length_a   1.000
_cell.length_b   1.000
_cell.length_c   1.000
_cell.angle_alpha   90.00
_cell.angle_beta   90.00
_cell.angle_gamma   90.00
#
_symmetry.space_group_name_H-M   'P 1'
#
loop_
_entity.id
_entity.type
_entity.pdbx_description
1 polymer ?
#
loop_
_entity_poly.entity_id
_entity_poly.type
_entity_poly.pdbx_seq_one_letter_code
_entity_poly.pdbx_strand_id
1 'polypeptide(L)' 'MQVMTPKLWLDLWNGPTEPNQYLRTAVNKVINLSKWKNENIQELLSKPLNLSCLFHPEALLASHKQDFSRY' A
#
# COMPACT_ATOMS: atom_id res chain seq x y z
N MET A 1 20.03 -8.23 -22.47
CA MET A 1 19.21 -7.06 -22.09
C MET A 1 18.60 -7.33 -20.74
N GLN A 2 18.86 -6.49 -19.74
CA GLN A 2 18.14 -6.56 -18.47
C GLN A 2 16.75 -5.95 -18.69
N VAL A 3 15.70 -6.72 -18.45
CA VAL A 3 14.33 -6.19 -18.52
C VAL A 3 14.09 -5.38 -17.25
N MET A 4 13.69 -4.13 -17.39
CA MET A 4 13.40 -3.21 -16.29
C MET A 4 11.93 -2.84 -16.31
N THR A 5 11.38 -2.54 -15.12
CA THR A 5 10.01 -2.05 -14.99
C THR A 5 9.83 -0.77 -15.84
N PRO A 6 8.74 -0.65 -16.63
CA PRO A 6 8.48 0.54 -17.43
C PRO A 6 8.47 1.80 -16.58
N LYS A 7 9.11 2.88 -17.06
CA LYS A 7 9.17 4.16 -16.35
C LYS A 7 7.78 4.68 -15.96
N LEU A 8 6.81 4.57 -16.88
CA LEU A 8 5.42 4.97 -16.62
C LEU A 8 4.83 4.29 -15.38
N TRP A 9 5.20 3.04 -15.09
CA TRP A 9 4.72 2.32 -13.91
C TRP A 9 5.45 2.77 -12.64
N LEU A 10 6.74 3.04 -12.73
CA LEU A 10 7.54 3.58 -11.62
C LEU A 10 7.10 5.00 -11.25
N ASP A 11 6.67 5.79 -12.23
CA ASP A 11 6.11 7.13 -12.02
C ASP A 11 4.74 7.06 -11.31
N LEU A 12 3.94 6.01 -11.53
CA LEU A 12 2.67 5.76 -10.83
C LEU A 12 2.88 5.24 -9.41
N TRP A 13 3.83 4.31 -9.24
CA TRP A 13 4.21 3.77 -7.94
C TRP A 13 5.69 3.40 -7.97
N ASN A 14 6.47 4.04 -7.11
CA ASN A 14 7.90 3.80 -6.97
C ASN A 14 8.16 2.42 -6.31
N GLY A 15 8.10 1.38 -7.13
CA GLY A 15 8.28 -0.01 -6.75
C GLY A 15 9.60 -0.61 -7.24
N PRO A 16 9.72 -1.96 -7.20
CA PRO A 16 10.90 -2.67 -7.69
C PRO A 16 11.24 -2.37 -9.16
N THR A 17 12.54 -2.26 -9.46
CA THR A 17 13.05 -2.04 -10.82
C THR A 17 13.01 -3.31 -11.68
N GLU A 18 12.87 -4.48 -11.05
CA GLU A 18 12.67 -5.76 -11.72
C GLU A 18 11.16 -6.00 -11.96
N PRO A 19 10.72 -6.24 -13.21
CA PRO A 19 9.29 -6.31 -13.56
C PRO A 19 8.50 -7.40 -12.83
N ASN A 20 9.04 -8.61 -12.67
CA ASN A 20 8.30 -9.69 -12.02
C ASN A 20 8.10 -9.40 -10.53
N GLN A 21 9.11 -8.83 -9.87
CA GLN A 21 9.05 -8.38 -8.50
C GLN A 21 8.09 -7.21 -8.35
N TYR A 22 8.06 -6.28 -9.31
CA TYR A 22 7.08 -5.19 -9.35
C TYR A 22 5.66 -5.74 -9.38
N LEU A 23 5.35 -6.63 -10.34
CA LEU A 23 4.03 -7.23 -10.48
C LEU A 23 3.64 -8.06 -9.25
N ARG A 24 4.55 -8.92 -8.77
CA ARG A 24 4.30 -9.74 -7.57
C ARG A 24 4.02 -8.86 -6.35
N THR A 25 4.80 -7.79 -6.16
CA THR A 25 4.61 -6.87 -5.05
C THR A 25 3.29 -6.10 -5.18
N ALA A 26 2.99 -5.56 -6.36
CA ALA A 26 1.76 -4.82 -6.62
C ALA A 26 0.52 -5.70 -6.35
N VAL A 27 0.49 -6.93 -6.89
CA VAL A 27 -0.61 -7.88 -6.69
C VAL A 27 -0.75 -8.25 -5.21
N ASN A 28 0.35 -8.52 -4.51
CA ASN A 28 0.32 -8.81 -3.07
C ASN A 28 -0.21 -7.63 -2.25
N LYS A 29 0.17 -6.39 -2.57
CA LYS A 29 -0.36 -5.18 -1.92
C LYS A 29 -1.87 -5.06 -2.16
N VAL A 30 -2.32 -5.25 -3.41
CA VAL A 30 -3.76 -5.22 -3.77
C VAL A 30 -4.56 -6.29 -3.02
N ILE A 31 -4.05 -7.53 -2.93
CA ILE A 31 -4.71 -8.62 -2.18
C ILE A 31 -4.81 -8.31 -0.68
N ASN A 32 -3.79 -7.68 -0.09
CA ASN A 32 -3.86 -7.33 1.32
C ASN A 32 -4.78 -6.13 1.57
N LEU A 33 -4.77 -5.13 0.68
CA LEU A 33 -5.69 -4.00 0.73
C LEU A 33 -7.15 -4.43 0.54
N SER A 34 -7.42 -5.43 -0.31
CA SER A 34 -8.80 -5.88 -0.54
C SER A 34 -9.44 -6.48 0.70
N LYS A 35 -8.65 -7.04 1.63
CA LYS A 35 -9.14 -7.51 2.94
C LYS A 35 -9.71 -6.38 3.78
N TRP A 36 -9.24 -5.15 3.59
CA TRP A 36 -9.68 -4.00 4.38
C TRP A 36 -11.00 -3.40 3.88
N LYS A 37 -11.45 -3.76 2.67
CA LYS A 37 -12.60 -3.13 2.00
C LYS A 37 -13.90 -3.20 2.80
N ASN A 38 -14.09 -4.27 3.57
CA ASN A 38 -15.32 -4.52 4.34
C ASN A 38 -15.10 -4.43 5.86
N GLU A 39 -13.89 -4.07 6.31
CA GLU A 39 -13.56 -3.97 7.73
C GLU A 39 -14.03 -2.63 8.30
N ASN A 40 -14.53 -2.65 9.54
CA ASN A 40 -14.78 -1.40 10.26
C ASN A 40 -13.43 -0.77 10.63
N ILE A 41 -13.27 0.54 10.44
CA ILE A 41 -12.01 1.26 10.75
C ILE A 41 -11.57 1.02 12.20
N GLN A 42 -12.49 1.01 13.16
CA GLN A 42 -12.16 0.78 14.58
C GLN A 42 -11.64 -0.65 14.81
N GLU A 43 -12.25 -1.63 14.16
CA GLU A 43 -11.82 -3.02 14.24
C GLU A 43 -10.46 -3.22 13.53
N LEU A 44 -10.27 -2.58 12.38
CA LEU A 44 -9.03 -2.61 11.62
C LEU A 44 -7.86 -2.04 12.44
N LEU A 45 -8.08 -0.89 13.10
CA LEU A 45 -7.08 -0.23 13.94
C LEU A 45 -6.83 -0.96 15.27
N SER A 46 -7.74 -1.84 15.70
CA SER A 46 -7.55 -2.67 16.90
C SER A 46 -6.55 -3.82 16.70
N LYS A 47 -6.21 -4.14 15.45
CA LYS A 47 -5.32 -5.25 15.07
C LYS A 47 -3.96 -4.71 14.59
N PRO A 48 -2.85 -5.45 14.75
CA PRO A 48 -1.57 -5.05 14.15
C PRO A 48 -1.67 -4.89 12.63
N LEU A 49 -1.30 -3.71 12.12
CA LEU A 49 -1.33 -3.41 10.70
C LEU A 49 0.06 -3.53 10.07
N ASN A 50 0.17 -4.32 9.00
CA ASN A 50 1.39 -4.39 8.21
C ASN A 50 1.40 -3.28 7.15
N LEU A 51 2.10 -2.18 7.46
CA LEU A 51 2.22 -1.02 6.57
C LEU A 51 2.93 -1.32 5.25
N SER A 52 3.77 -2.37 5.20
CA SER A 52 4.45 -2.79 3.97
C SER A 52 3.47 -3.27 2.88
N CYS A 53 2.22 -3.55 3.23
CA CYS A 53 1.17 -3.91 2.27
C CYS A 53 0.55 -2.70 1.55
N LEU A 54 0.88 -1.48 1.95
CA LEU A 54 0.32 -0.24 1.38
C LEU A 54 1.20 0.32 0.27
N PHE A 55 0.59 0.99 -0.70
CA PHE A 55 1.34 1.76 -1.71
C PHE A 55 1.93 3.05 -1.11
N HIS A 56 1.16 3.71 -0.23
CA HIS A 56 1.53 4.96 0.44
C HIS A 56 1.22 4.85 1.95
N PRO A 57 2.10 4.21 2.75
CA PRO A 57 1.92 4.12 4.20
C PRO A 57 1.76 5.47 4.90
N GLU A 58 2.47 6.48 4.41
CA GLU A 58 2.44 7.85 4.90
C GLU A 58 1.05 8.48 4.80
N ALA A 59 0.30 8.16 3.74
CA ALA A 59 -1.05 8.68 3.54
C ALA A 59 -2.01 8.12 4.61
N LEU A 60 -1.89 6.83 4.95
CA LEU A 60 -2.68 6.24 6.03
C LEU A 60 -2.38 6.93 7.37
N LEU A 61 -1.09 7.12 7.70
CA LEU A 61 -0.69 7.78 8.94
C LEU A 61 -1.14 9.24 9.00
N ALA A 62 -1.08 9.96 7.88
CA ALA A 62 -1.56 11.35 7.80
C ALA A 62 -3.09 11.41 8.02
N SER A 63 -3.86 10.54 7.36
CA SER A 63 -5.31 10.44 7.56
C SER A 63 -5.66 10.08 9.00
N HIS A 64 -4.94 9.12 9.60
CA HIS A 64 -5.16 8.74 10.99
C HIS A 64 -4.86 9.87 11.97
N LYS A 65 -3.78 10.64 11.74
CA LYS A 65 -3.48 11.85 12.52
C LYS A 65 -4.58 12.91 12.39
N GLN A 66 -5.10 13.11 11.18
CA GLN A 66 -6.18 14.06 10.94
C GLN A 66 -7.45 13.66 11.69
N ASP A 67 -7.82 12.38 11.66
CA ASP A 67 -8.97 11.87 12.41
C ASP A 67 -8.75 12.01 13.92
N PHE A 68 -7.56 11.67 14.42
CA PHE A 68 -7.23 11.82 15.84
C PHE A 68 -7.28 13.28 16.31
N SER A 69 -6.86 14.23 15.47
CA SER A 69 -6.85 15.67 15.81
C SER A 69 -8.25 16.32 15.81
N ARG A 70 -9.26 15.63 15.27
CA ARG A 70 -10.67 16.09 15.32
C ARG A 70 -11.35 15.74 16.64
N TYR A 71 -10.76 14.83 17.40
CA TYR A 71 -11.14 14.50 18.78
C TYR A 71 -10.35 15.37 19.75
#